data_AF-A0A916ZVW7-F1
#
_entry.id   AF-A0A916ZVW7-F1
#
_cell.length_a   1.000
_cell.length_b   1.000
_cell.length_c   1.000
_cell.angle_alpha   90.00
_cell.angle_beta   90.00
_cell.angle_gamma   90.00
#
_symmetry.space_group_name_H-M   'P 1'
#
loop_
_entity.id
_entity.type
_entity.pdbx_description
1 polymer ?
#
loop_
_entity_poly.entity_id
_entity_poly.type
_entity_poly.pdbx_seq_one_letter_code
_entity_poly.pdbx_strand_id
1 'polypeptide(L)' 'MEYEYLSRKSAADFCKVSIRTIDRWIVDGRIDSFKPDGCSRVLIIKDSLSRENLSSPKPKY' A
#
# COMPACT_ATOMS: atom_id res chain seq x y z
N MET A 1 17.07 11.03 0.00
CA MET A 1 16.23 9.94 -0.54
C MET A 1 14.92 10.56 -0.96
N GLU A 2 14.53 10.37 -2.21
CA GLU A 2 13.28 10.88 -2.75
C GLU A 2 12.21 9.82 -2.46
N TYR A 3 11.22 10.13 -1.62
CA TYR A 3 10.15 9.19 -1.30
C TYR A 3 9.14 9.19 -2.45
N GLU A 4 9.01 8.06 -3.14
CA GLU A 4 8.03 7.90 -4.21
C GLU A 4 6.69 7.44 -3.62
N TYR A 5 5.64 8.22 -3.87
CA TYR A 5 4.30 7.94 -3.38
C TYR A 5 3.38 7.51 -4.52
N LEU A 6 2.65 6.43 -4.30
CA LEU A 6 1.69 5.89 -5.26
C LEU A 6 0.27 6.10 -4.78
N SER A 7 -0.61 6.44 -5.72
CA SER A 7 -2.05 6.35 -5.46
C SER A 7 -2.46 4.87 -5.32
N ARG A 8 -3.62 4.59 -4.71
CA ARG A 8 -4.16 3.22 -4.67
C ARG A 8 -4.27 2.54 -6.03
N LYS A 9 -4.65 3.31 -7.06
CA LYS A 9 -4.71 2.82 -8.45
C LYS A 9 -3.32 2.48 -8.97
N SER A 10 -2.38 3.40 -8.82
CA SER A 10 -0.99 3.21 -9.27
C SER A 10 -0.31 2.04 -8.54
N ALA A 11 -0.58 1.85 -7.25
CA ALA A 11 -0.09 0.72 -6.47
C ALA A 11 -0.70 -0.62 -6.94
N ALA A 12 -2.00 -0.62 -7.26
CA ALA A 12 -2.69 -1.80 -7.81
C ALA A 12 -2.08 -2.19 -9.17
N ASP A 13 -1.86 -1.21 -10.05
CA ASP A 13 -1.23 -1.41 -11.35
C ASP A 13 0.23 -1.89 -11.21
N PHE A 14 1.00 -1.29 -10.28
CA PHE A 14 2.38 -1.67 -9.98
C PHE A 14 2.51 -3.11 -9.50
N CYS A 15 1.66 -3.53 -8.55
CA CYS A 15 1.66 -4.88 -8.00
C CYS A 15 0.89 -5.89 -8.88
N LYS A 16 0.23 -5.45 -9.95
CA LYS A 16 -0.67 -6.25 -10.79
C LYS A 16 -1.77 -6.96 -10.00
N VAL A 17 -2.37 -6.24 -9.04
CA VAL A 17 -3.46 -6.74 -8.19
C VAL A 17 -4.67 -5.81 -8.26
N SER A 18 -5.81 -6.25 -7.72
CA SER A 18 -6.98 -5.37 -7.60
C SER A 18 -6.76 -4.25 -6.58
N ILE A 19 -7.40 -3.10 -6.76
CA ILE A 19 -7.44 -2.02 -5.76
C ILE A 19 -7.96 -2.55 -4.40
N ARG A 20 -8.92 -3.48 -4.41
CA ARG A 20 -9.44 -4.15 -3.21
C ARG A 20 -8.37 -4.96 -2.46
N THR A 21 -7.37 -5.48 -3.16
CA THR A 21 -6.22 -6.15 -2.54
C THR A 21 -5.32 -5.12 -1.85
N ILE A 22 -5.06 -3.99 -2.49
CA ILE A 22 -4.32 -2.87 -1.88
C ILE A 22 -5.05 -2.38 -0.62
N ASP A 23 -6.37 -2.15 -0.70
CA ASP A 23 -7.16 -1.73 0.46
C ASP A 23 -7.07 -2.75 1.62
N ARG A 24 -7.10 -4.06 1.32
CA ARG A 24 -6.88 -5.11 2.33
C ARG A 24 -5.48 -5.05 2.93
N TRP A 25 -4.45 -4.85 2.11
CA TRP A 25 -3.08 -4.71 2.63
C TRP A 25 -2.92 -3.49 3.54
N ILE A 26 -3.61 -2.38 3.24
CA ILE A 26 -3.65 -1.20 4.10
C ILE A 26 -4.36 -1.52 5.42
N VAL A 27 -5.57 -2.09 5.36
CA VAL A 27 -6.36 -2.43 6.56
C VAL A 27 -5.63 -3.43 7.44
N ASP A 28 -5.00 -4.43 6.82
CA ASP A 28 -4.18 -5.38 7.52
C ASP A 28 -2.98 -4.68 8.20
N GLY A 29 -2.43 -3.61 7.61
CA GLY A 29 -1.17 -2.98 7.99
C GLY A 29 0.05 -3.69 7.40
N ARG A 30 -0.04 -4.18 6.16
CA ARG A 30 1.07 -4.83 5.43
C ARG A 30 1.92 -3.82 4.67
N ILE A 31 1.33 -2.68 4.30
CA ILE A 31 1.96 -1.65 3.50
C ILE A 31 1.69 -0.31 4.17
N ASP A 32 2.64 0.60 4.04
CA ASP A 32 2.56 1.92 4.66
C ASP A 32 1.77 2.85 3.77
N SER A 33 0.77 3.49 4.36
CA SER A 33 -0.06 4.47 3.68
C SER A 33 -0.42 5.60 4.62
N PHE A 34 -0.64 6.77 4.05
CA PHE A 34 -1.08 7.94 4.79
C PHE A 34 -2.03 8.77 3.94
N LYS A 35 -2.82 9.60 4.62
CA LYS A 35 -3.67 10.60 3.99
C LYS A 35 -3.03 11.97 4.24
N PRO A 36 -2.51 12.65 3.21
CA PRO A 36 -1.97 14.00 3.36
C PRO A 36 -3.06 14.96 3.85
N ASP A 37 -2.66 15.95 4.65
CA ASP A 37 -3.59 17.00 5.07
C ASP A 37 -4.10 17.79 3.86
N GLY A 38 -5.38 18.17 3.89
CA GLY A 38 -6.07 18.81 2.77
C GLY A 38 -6.30 17.92 1.53
N CYS A 39 -5.88 16.66 1.54
CA CYS A 39 -6.09 15.74 0.41
C CYS A 39 -7.15 14.67 0.74
N SER A 40 -8.04 14.40 -0.20
CA SER A 40 -9.01 13.30 -0.08
C SER A 40 -8.41 11.92 -0.40
N ARG A 41 -7.22 11.88 -1.01
CA ARG A 41 -6.61 10.65 -1.53
C ARG A 41 -5.64 10.05 -0.51
N VAL A 42 -5.67 8.72 -0.41
CA VAL A 42 -4.66 7.94 0.31
C VAL A 42 -3.46 7.72 -0.61
N LEU A 43 -2.27 7.99 -0.08
CA LEU A 43 -0.98 7.74 -0.72
C LEU A 43 -0.29 6.56 -0.04
N ILE A 44 0.41 5.77 -0.84
CA ILE A 44 1.13 4.56 -0.41
C ILE A 44 2.61 4.82 -0.64
N ILE A 45 3.43 4.48 0.36
CA ILE A 45 4.88 4.58 0.25
C ILE A 45 5.34 3.42 -0.64
N LYS A 46 5.95 3.72 -1.79
CA LYS A 46 6.32 2.70 -2.79
C LYS A 46 7.24 1.64 -2.22
N ASP A 47 8.19 2.02 -1.37
CA ASP A 47 9.14 1.10 -0.74
C ASP A 47 8.46 0.06 0.16
N SER A 48 7.28 0.37 0.69
CA SER A 48 6.50 -0.58 1.50
C SER A 48 5.85 -1.69 0.65
N LEU A 49 5.76 -1.53 -0.68
CA LEU A 49 5.26 -2.54 -1.62
C LEU A 49 6.32 -3.61 -1.97
N SER A 50 7.23 -3.90 -1.04
CA SER A 50 8.30 -4.89 -1.22
C SER A 50 7.77 -6.32 -1.13
N ARG A 51 8.50 -7.28 -1.73
CA ARG A 51 8.15 -8.70 -1.66
C ARG A 51 8.04 -9.22 -0.21
N GLU A 52 8.86 -8.69 0.70
CA GLU A 52 8.92 -9.11 2.11
C GLU A 52 7.65 -8.73 2.86
N ASN A 53 7.16 -7.51 2.65
CA ASN A 53 5.92 -7.02 3.25
C ASN A 53 4.68 -7.75 2.71
N LEU A 54 4.72 -8.15 1.43
CA LEU A 54 3.61 -8.83 0.76
C LEU A 54 3.57 -10.34 1.04
N SER A 55 4.74 -10.97 1.22
CA SER A 55 4.86 -12.41 1.49
C SER A 55 4.68 -12.77 2.96
N SER A 56 4.79 -11.80 3.87
CA SER A 56 4.67 -12.04 5.32
C SER A 56 3.28 -12.63 5.66
N PRO A 57 3.22 -13.88 6.16
CA PRO A 57 1.96 -14.47 6.59
C PRO A 57 1.46 -13.69 7.81
N LYS A 58 0.26 -13.11 7.72
CA LYS A 58 -0.38 -12.54 8.91
C LYS A 58 -0.97 -13.65 9.74
N PRO A 59 -0.56 -13.78 11.02
CA PRO A 59 -1.22 -14.71 11.92
C PRO A 59 -2.68 -14.30 12.03
N LYS A 60 -3.59 -15.23 11.72
CA LYS A 60 -5.00 -15.13 12.12
C LYS A 60 -5.04 -15.52 13.59
N TYR A 61 -5.22 -14.54 14.48
CA TYR A 61 -5.62 -14.80 15.85
C TYR A 61 -7.15 -14.83 15.91
#